data_AF-A0A1U8PK79-F1
#
_entry.id   AF-A0A1U8PK79-F1
#
_cell.length_a   1.000
_cell.length_b   1.000
_cell.length_c   1.000
_cell.angle_alpha   90.00
_cell.angle_beta   90.00
_cell.angle_gamma   90.00
#
_symmetry.space_group_name_H-M   'P 1'
#
loop_
_entity.id
_entity.type
_entity.pdbx_description
1 polymer ?
#
loop_
_entity_poly.entity_id
_entity_poly.type
_entity_poly.pdbx_seq_one_letter_code
_entity_poly.pdbx_strand_id
1 'polypeptide(L)'
;MIQTKLKSGRSKTERGGGSYLEEKANVNEEYKEVFRTKSYLETWTEVHGQLENTSFDRLSPSSSIPNHRINLSQYLLQPKQETLDKIESLNFHHLLLDYFEVGLEGSNLCESLLRSIHQARVYYRKIRRVIKISKRIDQEFSDDKCIVIFKELAGFALLKNPFSIISPVQLRDFHESNLDLFHKLTSRREKLKRQAKFKRISKQIGSICLVISHTAFIIALLVLAFHGIVDKLN
;
A
#
# COMPACT_ATOMS: atom_id res chain seq x y z
N MET A 1 -19.79 -17.38 -11.14
CA MET A 1 -18.78 -17.66 -12.18
C MET A 1 -19.10 -16.82 -13.40
N ILE A 2 -18.58 -15.59 -13.46
CA ILE A 2 -18.90 -14.62 -14.52
C ILE A 2 -17.61 -14.39 -15.30
N GLN A 3 -17.61 -14.91 -16.53
CA GLN A 3 -16.50 -14.77 -17.46
C GLN A 3 -16.38 -13.33 -17.95
N THR A 4 -15.19 -12.77 -17.85
CA THR A 4 -14.81 -11.51 -18.50
C THR A 4 -14.52 -11.77 -19.98
N LYS A 5 -15.29 -11.11 -20.85
CA LYS A 5 -15.07 -11.09 -22.30
C LYS A 5 -13.70 -10.51 -22.63
N LEU A 6 -12.79 -11.33 -23.13
CA LEU A 6 -11.63 -10.89 -23.91
C LEU A 6 -12.13 -10.48 -25.31
N LYS A 7 -11.90 -9.22 -25.65
CA LYS A 7 -12.21 -8.64 -26.95
C LYS A 7 -11.20 -9.16 -27.98
N SER A 8 -11.66 -10.06 -28.83
CA SER A 8 -11.01 -10.51 -30.06
C SER A 8 -10.84 -9.35 -31.04
N GLY A 9 -9.63 -9.19 -31.58
CA GLY A 9 -9.33 -8.39 -32.75
C GLY A 9 -8.21 -9.08 -33.52
N ARG A 10 -8.55 -9.79 -34.60
CA ARG A 10 -7.62 -10.51 -35.48
C ARG A 10 -7.92 -10.17 -36.94
N SER A 11 -6.93 -9.61 -37.63
CA SER A 11 -6.54 -9.90 -39.03
C SER A 11 -5.24 -9.12 -39.31
N LYS A 12 -4.07 -9.77 -39.38
CA LYS A 12 -3.39 -10.37 -40.56
C LYS A 12 -3.12 -9.31 -41.66
N THR A 13 -1.88 -9.11 -42.16
CA THR A 13 -1.11 -10.07 -42.98
C THR A 13 0.37 -9.64 -43.16
N GLU A 14 1.31 -10.60 -42.96
CA GLU A 14 2.63 -10.87 -43.64
C GLU A 14 3.76 -9.80 -43.65
N ARG A 15 5.07 -10.11 -43.65
CA ARG A 15 5.90 -11.34 -43.68
C ARG A 15 7.34 -10.95 -43.25
N GLY A 16 8.06 -11.87 -42.62
CA GLY A 16 9.49 -11.76 -42.25
C GLY A 16 9.66 -11.68 -40.74
N GLY A 17 10.04 -12.71 -40.00
CA GLY A 17 11.02 -13.77 -40.29
C GLY A 17 12.13 -13.65 -39.25
N GLY A 18 11.88 -14.06 -38.00
CA GLY A 18 12.89 -14.02 -36.94
C GLY A 18 12.32 -14.10 -35.52
N SER A 19 12.49 -15.26 -34.88
CA SER A 19 12.42 -15.53 -33.43
C SER A 19 11.19 -15.05 -32.64
N TYR A 20 10.18 -15.93 -32.58
CA TYR A 20 9.27 -16.05 -31.42
C TYR A 20 10.03 -16.64 -30.23
N LEU A 21 10.91 -15.86 -29.60
CA LEU A 21 11.55 -16.23 -28.35
C LEU A 21 11.35 -15.12 -27.34
N GLU A 22 10.48 -15.41 -26.37
CA GLU A 22 10.46 -14.82 -25.04
C GLU A 22 10.53 -13.29 -24.99
N GLU A 23 9.38 -12.64 -25.15
CA GLU A 23 9.11 -11.42 -24.40
C GLU A 23 9.08 -11.81 -22.90
N LYS A 24 10.26 -12.03 -22.31
CA LYS A 24 10.41 -12.02 -20.86
C LYS A 24 10.00 -10.63 -20.44
N ALA A 25 8.76 -10.47 -19.99
CA ALA A 25 8.33 -9.32 -19.24
C ALA A 25 9.42 -9.07 -18.20
N ASN A 26 10.18 -7.99 -18.39
CA ASN A 26 11.26 -7.66 -17.49
C ASN A 26 10.59 -7.33 -16.17
N VAL A 27 10.59 -8.28 -15.24
CA VAL A 27 9.96 -8.16 -13.92
C VAL A 27 10.40 -6.86 -13.24
N ASN A 28 11.61 -6.39 -13.52
CA ASN A 28 12.11 -5.11 -13.02
C ASN A 28 11.39 -3.89 -13.60
N GLU A 29 11.01 -3.90 -14.88
CA GLU A 29 10.23 -2.81 -15.49
C GLU A 29 8.76 -2.86 -15.04
N GLU A 30 8.16 -4.05 -14.96
CA GLU A 30 6.82 -4.22 -14.39
C GLU A 30 6.78 -3.75 -12.93
N TYR A 31 7.78 -4.13 -12.13
CA TYR A 31 7.95 -3.68 -10.75
C TYR A 31 8.07 -2.15 -10.67
N LYS A 32 8.90 -1.53 -11.52
CA LYS A 32 9.03 -0.06 -11.55
C LYS A 32 7.73 0.65 -11.90
N GLU A 33 6.96 0.14 -12.86
CA GLU A 33 5.70 0.74 -13.28
C GLU A 33 4.63 0.66 -12.19
N VAL A 34 4.54 -0.45 -11.46
CA VAL A 34 3.58 -0.62 -10.34
C VAL A 34 3.83 0.37 -9.20
N PHE A 35 5.09 0.69 -8.91
CA PHE A 35 5.44 1.62 -7.83
C PHE A 35 5.54 3.09 -8.27
N ARG A 36 5.40 3.43 -9.55
CA ARG A 36 5.44 4.83 -10.04
C ARG A 36 4.13 5.61 -9.86
N THR A 37 3.42 5.38 -8.76
CA THR A 37 2.30 6.26 -8.42
C THR A 37 2.82 7.55 -7.80
N LYS A 38 2.15 8.70 -8.04
CA LYS A 38 2.53 9.98 -7.41
C LYS A 38 2.59 9.87 -5.88
N SER A 39 1.59 9.20 -5.29
CA SER A 39 1.53 8.96 -3.85
C SER A 39 2.70 8.12 -3.33
N TYR A 40 3.10 7.07 -4.06
CA TYR A 40 4.30 6.31 -3.69
C TYR A 40 5.56 7.17 -3.78
N LEU A 41 5.75 7.94 -4.85
CA LEU A 41 6.92 8.78 -5.02
C LEU A 41 7.02 9.86 -3.93
N GLU A 42 5.91 10.49 -3.57
CA GLU A 42 5.83 11.47 -2.47
C GLU A 42 6.24 10.82 -1.14
N THR A 43 5.62 9.68 -0.81
CA THR A 43 5.91 8.92 0.42
C THR A 43 7.36 8.41 0.46
N TRP A 44 7.86 7.90 -0.67
CA TRP A 44 9.23 7.43 -0.80
C TRP A 44 10.24 8.56 -0.61
N THR A 45 9.98 9.73 -1.20
CA THR A 45 10.87 10.90 -1.07
C THR A 45 10.94 11.37 0.39
N GLU A 46 9.81 11.39 1.09
CA GLU A 46 9.75 11.72 2.52
C GLU A 46 10.53 10.72 3.39
N VAL A 47 10.30 9.42 3.19
CA VAL A 47 10.96 8.36 3.96
C VAL A 47 12.45 8.27 3.64
N HIS A 48 12.83 8.36 2.36
CA HIS A 48 14.22 8.24 1.92
C HIS A 48 15.08 9.41 2.40
N GLY A 49 14.54 10.63 2.37
CA GLY A 49 15.23 11.80 2.92
C GLY A 49 15.59 11.63 4.40
N GLN A 50 14.73 10.98 5.18
CA GLN A 50 15.03 10.67 6.59
C GLN A 50 16.02 9.51 6.74
N LEU A 51 15.88 8.47 5.91
CA LEU A 51 16.76 7.31 5.92
C LEU A 51 18.22 7.67 5.63
N GLU A 52 18.44 8.60 4.70
CA GLU A 52 19.76 9.09 4.29
C GLU A 52 20.39 10.02 5.35
N ASN A 53 19.57 10.86 5.99
CA ASN A 53 19.99 11.70 7.13
C ASN A 53 20.40 10.86 8.36
N THR A 54 19.72 9.74 8.60
CA THR A 54 20.15 8.70 9.55
C THR A 54 21.24 7.82 8.94
N SER A 55 22.39 8.40 8.60
CA SER A 55 23.48 7.67 7.91
C SER A 55 23.88 6.36 8.63
N PHE A 56 23.44 5.23 8.07
CA PHE A 56 23.80 3.88 8.55
C PHE A 56 25.27 3.52 8.30
N ASP A 57 25.98 4.33 7.50
CA ASP A 57 27.39 4.15 7.18
C ASP A 57 28.34 4.66 8.28
N ARG A 58 27.85 5.44 9.26
CA ARG A 58 28.65 5.89 10.42
C ARG A 58 28.73 4.87 11.56
N LEU A 59 28.20 3.66 11.38
CA LEU A 59 28.28 2.61 12.40
C LEU A 59 29.69 2.00 12.44
N SER A 60 30.52 2.52 13.34
CA SER A 60 31.79 1.92 13.73
C SER A 60 31.56 0.49 14.27
N PRO A 61 32.40 -0.49 13.94
CA PRO A 61 32.23 -1.89 14.34
C PRO A 61 32.45 -2.17 15.85
N SER A 62 32.67 -1.13 16.67
CA SER A 62 33.05 -1.24 18.08
C SER A 62 32.11 -0.56 19.08
N SER A 63 31.08 0.19 18.63
CA SER A 63 30.15 0.84 19.55
C SER A 63 28.85 0.06 19.61
N SER A 64 28.39 -0.24 20.84
CA SER A 64 27.02 -0.65 21.15
C SER A 64 26.03 0.05 20.22
N ILE A 65 25.26 -0.75 19.48
CA ILE A 65 24.32 -0.33 18.43
C ILE A 65 23.54 0.90 18.93
N PRO A 66 23.76 2.10 18.36
CA PRO A 66 22.96 3.24 18.74
C PRO A 66 21.54 2.97 18.22
N ASN A 67 20.56 3.04 19.12
CA ASN A 67 19.13 2.93 18.89
C ASN A 67 18.62 4.04 17.93
N HIS A 68 19.06 4.06 16.67
CA HIS A 68 18.45 4.87 15.64
C HIS A 68 17.14 4.20 15.23
N ARG A 69 16.07 4.50 15.98
CA ARG A 69 14.71 4.13 15.61
C ARG A 69 14.33 4.95 14.38
N ILE A 70 14.27 4.31 13.22
CA ILE A 70 13.61 4.89 12.06
C ILE A 70 12.13 4.82 12.37
N ASN A 71 11.54 5.90 12.89
CA ASN A 71 10.12 5.87 13.24
C ASN A 71 9.24 6.03 11.99
N LEU A 72 9.21 5.00 11.14
CA LEU A 72 8.48 4.99 9.87
C LEU A 72 7.00 5.34 10.07
N SER A 73 6.42 4.93 11.21
CA SER A 73 5.02 5.20 11.53
C SER A 73 4.67 6.69 11.59
N GLN A 74 5.63 7.55 11.96
CA GLN A 74 5.42 9.01 12.04
C GLN A 74 5.30 9.68 10.67
N TYR A 75 5.83 9.06 9.63
CA TYR A 75 5.90 9.61 8.28
C TYR A 75 4.92 8.93 7.32
N LEU A 76 4.70 7.62 7.50
CA LEU A 76 3.83 6.83 6.62
C LEU A 76 2.34 6.99 6.94
N LEU A 77 1.98 7.39 8.16
CA LEU A 77 0.59 7.48 8.60
C LEU A 77 0.22 8.93 8.84
N GLN A 78 -0.42 9.52 7.84
CA GLN A 78 -1.18 10.75 8.00
C GLN A 78 -2.67 10.40 7.86
N PRO A 79 -3.55 10.95 8.70
CA PRO A 79 -3.33 11.95 9.75
C PRO A 79 -2.69 11.48 11.07
N LYS A 80 -2.04 12.42 11.77
CA LYS A 80 -1.54 12.27 13.14
C LYS A 80 -2.70 12.03 14.13
N GLN A 81 -2.41 11.40 15.28
CA GLN A 81 -3.36 11.11 16.36
C GLN A 81 -4.30 12.29 16.70
N GLU A 82 -3.78 13.52 16.68
CA GLU A 82 -4.52 14.78 16.93
C GLU A 82 -5.69 15.06 15.94
N THR A 83 -5.68 14.43 14.77
CA THR A 83 -6.77 14.55 13.78
C THR A 83 -7.80 13.43 13.96
N LEU A 84 -7.45 12.33 14.62
CA LEU A 84 -8.37 11.22 14.91
C LEU A 84 -9.50 11.68 15.85
N ASP A 85 -9.19 12.57 16.80
CA ASP A 85 -10.18 13.19 17.70
C ASP A 85 -11.26 13.99 16.93
N LYS A 86 -10.90 14.58 15.79
CA LYS A 86 -11.87 15.30 14.92
C LYS A 86 -12.68 14.36 14.05
N ILE A 87 -12.13 13.19 13.75
CA ILE A 87 -12.81 12.15 12.99
C ILE A 87 -13.96 11.60 13.84
N GLU A 88 -13.94 11.72 15.19
CA GLU A 88 -14.91 11.21 16.21
C GLU A 88 -16.41 11.48 15.91
N SER A 89 -16.69 12.40 14.99
CA SER A 89 -18.04 12.73 14.50
C SER A 89 -18.57 11.88 13.32
N LEU A 90 -17.74 11.03 12.67
CA LEU A 90 -18.09 10.32 11.43
C LEU A 90 -18.61 8.88 11.64
N ASN A 91 -19.76 8.53 11.05
CA ASN A 91 -20.37 7.18 11.09
C ASN A 91 -19.50 5.98 10.60
N PHE A 92 -18.25 6.19 10.17
CA PHE A 92 -17.29 5.15 9.75
C PHE A 92 -16.16 4.93 10.76
N HIS A 93 -16.36 5.38 12.00
CA HIS A 93 -15.38 5.36 13.07
C HIS A 93 -14.48 4.15 13.15
N HIS A 94 -15.09 3.00 13.40
CA HIS A 94 -14.37 1.75 13.57
C HIS A 94 -13.51 1.39 12.35
N LEU A 95 -13.98 1.56 11.11
CA LEU A 95 -13.13 1.25 9.94
C LEU A 95 -11.94 2.19 9.78
N LEU A 96 -12.11 3.46 10.14
CA LEU A 96 -11.01 4.42 10.07
C LEU A 96 -10.00 4.15 11.18
N LEU A 97 -10.48 3.87 12.40
CA LEU A 97 -9.63 3.47 13.53
C LEU A 97 -8.87 2.17 13.21
N ASP A 98 -9.57 1.13 12.75
CA ASP A 98 -8.97 -0.13 12.31
C ASP A 98 -7.90 0.12 11.22
N TYR A 99 -8.16 1.04 10.29
CA TYR A 99 -7.20 1.40 9.24
C TYR A 99 -5.92 2.01 9.77
N PHE A 100 -6.01 2.97 10.70
CA PHE A 100 -4.81 3.57 11.30
C PHE A 100 -4.09 2.61 12.23
N GLU A 101 -4.81 1.78 12.97
CA GLU A 101 -4.24 0.78 13.86
C GLU A 101 -3.46 -0.30 13.09
N VAL A 102 -4.09 -0.94 12.10
CA VAL A 102 -3.43 -1.94 11.24
C VAL A 102 -2.31 -1.27 10.42
N GLY A 103 -2.47 -0.01 10.01
CA GLY A 103 -1.42 0.76 9.35
C GLY A 103 -0.19 0.99 10.25
N LEU A 104 -0.41 1.28 11.53
CA LEU A 104 0.64 1.45 12.55
C LEU A 104 1.38 0.14 12.80
N GLU A 105 0.64 -0.94 12.98
CA GLU A 105 1.21 -2.28 13.13
C GLU A 105 2.07 -2.66 11.92
N GLY A 106 1.56 -2.43 10.70
CA GLY A 106 2.31 -2.70 9.47
C GLY A 106 3.57 -1.86 9.33
N SER A 107 3.50 -0.58 9.73
CA SER A 107 4.67 0.31 9.74
C SER A 107 5.76 -0.18 10.70
N ASN A 108 5.37 -0.63 11.90
CA ASN A 108 6.29 -1.18 12.90
C ASN A 108 6.93 -2.50 12.44
N LEU A 109 6.16 -3.35 11.75
CA LEU A 109 6.67 -4.60 11.17
C LEU A 109 7.68 -4.30 10.04
N CYS A 110 7.39 -3.33 9.19
CA CYS A 110 8.32 -2.84 8.17
C CYS A 110 9.60 -2.25 8.79
N GLU A 111 9.52 -1.49 9.88
CA GLU A 111 10.69 -0.98 10.59
C GLU A 111 11.56 -2.15 11.12
N SER A 112 10.93 -3.15 11.72
CA SER A 112 11.61 -4.35 12.23
C SER A 112 12.29 -5.14 11.11
N LEU A 113 11.65 -5.23 9.95
CA LEU A 113 12.20 -5.89 8.78
C LEU A 113 13.41 -5.13 8.22
N LEU A 114 13.29 -3.80 8.10
CA LEU A 114 14.36 -2.95 7.63
C LEU A 114 15.60 -3.03 8.54
N ARG A 115 15.38 -3.07 9.87
CA ARG A 115 16.43 -3.29 10.86
C ARG A 115 17.11 -4.65 10.68
N SER A 116 16.32 -5.71 10.48
CA SER A 116 16.83 -7.07 10.24
C SER A 116 17.68 -7.14 8.96
N ILE A 117 17.21 -6.52 7.87
CA ILE A 117 17.96 -6.41 6.61
C ILE A 117 19.27 -5.65 6.82
N HIS A 118 19.25 -4.55 7.57
CA HIS A 118 20.45 -3.78 7.86
C HIS A 118 21.48 -4.62 8.64
N GLN A 119 21.04 -5.31 9.69
CA GLN A 119 21.89 -6.22 10.46
C GLN A 119 22.47 -7.32 9.57
N ALA A 120 21.65 -7.96 8.73
CA ALA A 120 22.12 -8.96 7.77
C ALA A 120 23.21 -8.40 6.84
N ARG A 121 23.02 -7.18 6.30
CA ARG A 121 24.03 -6.51 5.47
C ARG A 121 25.33 -6.28 6.23
N VAL A 122 25.28 -5.85 7.49
CA VAL A 122 26.47 -5.70 8.35
C VAL A 122 27.17 -7.05 8.54
N TYR A 123 26.42 -8.14 8.75
CA TYR A 123 26.98 -9.48 8.94
C TYR A 123 27.67 -9.97 7.66
N TYR A 124 27.04 -9.77 6.49
CA TYR A 124 27.63 -10.10 5.20
C TYR A 124 28.90 -9.28 4.87
N ARG A 125 29.08 -8.08 5.42
CA ARG A 125 30.35 -7.35 5.28
C ARG A 125 31.52 -8.11 5.91
N LYS A 126 31.32 -8.81 7.02
CA LYS A 126 32.36 -9.66 7.65
C LYS A 126 32.78 -10.79 6.70
N ILE A 127 31.81 -11.51 6.14
CA ILE A 127 32.07 -12.56 5.14
C ILE A 127 32.78 -11.97 3.92
N ARG A 128 32.33 -10.83 3.41
CA ARG A 128 32.96 -10.17 2.26
C ARG A 128 34.43 -9.80 2.53
N ARG A 129 34.77 -9.40 3.76
CA ARG A 129 36.16 -9.17 4.18
C ARG A 129 36.97 -10.47 4.16
N VAL A 130 36.42 -11.56 4.72
CA VAL A 130 37.07 -12.89 4.68
C VAL A 130 37.36 -13.31 3.24
N ILE A 131 36.37 -13.21 2.34
CA ILE A 131 36.56 -13.53 0.92
C ILE A 131 37.63 -12.64 0.29
N LYS A 132 37.66 -11.33 0.59
CA LYS A 132 38.65 -10.40 0.04
C LYS A 132 40.08 -10.72 0.52
N ILE A 133 40.25 -11.08 1.79
CA ILE A 133 41.56 -11.49 2.34
C ILE A 133 41.96 -12.82 1.71
N SER A 134 41.02 -13.77 1.61
CA SER A 134 41.26 -15.10 1.04
C SER A 134 41.63 -15.08 -0.44
N LYS A 135 41.08 -14.16 -1.25
CA LYS A 135 41.47 -14.02 -2.67
C LYS A 135 42.86 -13.40 -2.88
N ARG A 136 43.45 -12.77 -1.87
CA ARG A 136 44.82 -12.24 -1.92
C ARG A 136 45.88 -13.29 -1.55
N ILE A 137 45.50 -14.56 -1.49
CA ILE A 137 46.33 -15.69 -1.04
C ILE A 137 47.21 -16.27 -2.17
N ASP A 138 46.99 -15.90 -3.44
CA ASP A 138 47.84 -16.37 -4.55
C ASP A 138 49.31 -15.89 -4.45
N GLN A 139 49.63 -14.98 -3.51
CA GLN A 139 51.00 -14.57 -3.17
C GLN A 139 51.20 -14.57 -1.64
N GLU A 140 51.83 -15.64 -1.17
CA GLU A 140 52.43 -15.83 0.16
C GLU A 140 51.47 -15.85 1.37
N PHE A 141 51.32 -17.07 1.91
CA PHE A 141 50.56 -17.39 3.11
C PHE A 141 51.32 -16.86 4.34
N SER A 142 50.71 -15.97 5.11
CA SER A 142 51.26 -15.42 6.35
C SER A 142 50.30 -15.75 7.50
N ASP A 143 50.83 -16.27 8.61
CA ASP A 143 50.06 -16.67 9.80
C ASP A 143 49.14 -15.54 10.31
N ASP A 144 49.58 -14.29 10.21
CA ASP A 144 48.80 -13.11 10.58
C ASP A 144 47.48 -12.99 9.79
N LYS A 145 47.49 -13.31 8.49
CA LYS A 145 46.28 -13.31 7.65
C LYS A 145 45.31 -14.41 8.09
N CYS A 146 45.85 -15.57 8.47
CA CYS A 146 45.06 -16.71 8.92
C CYS A 146 44.34 -16.39 10.24
N ILE A 147 45.05 -15.75 11.18
CA ILE A 147 44.49 -15.27 12.44
C ILE A 147 43.33 -14.29 12.21
N VAL A 148 43.48 -13.34 11.27
CA VAL A 148 42.42 -12.37 10.94
C VAL A 148 41.19 -13.05 10.34
N ILE A 149 41.38 -14.04 9.46
CA ILE A 149 40.27 -14.82 8.86
C ILE A 149 39.51 -15.57 9.96
N PHE A 150 40.20 -16.32 10.82
CA PHE A 150 39.57 -17.07 11.90
C PHE A 150 38.83 -16.15 12.89
N LYS A 151 39.40 -14.98 13.19
CA LYS A 151 38.75 -13.97 14.05
C LYS A 151 37.44 -13.45 13.46
N GLU A 152 37.41 -13.12 12.17
CA GLU A 152 36.19 -12.65 11.50
C GLU A 152 35.14 -13.77 11.37
N LEU A 153 35.55 -15.01 11.08
CA LEU A 153 34.66 -16.18 11.02
C LEU A 153 34.07 -16.54 12.38
N ALA A 154 34.89 -16.59 13.44
CA ALA A 154 34.42 -16.80 14.81
C ALA A 154 33.46 -15.68 15.23
N GLY A 155 33.79 -14.43 14.89
CA GLY A 155 32.92 -13.27 15.12
C GLY A 155 31.64 -13.26 14.26
N PHE A 156 31.55 -14.07 13.21
CA PHE A 156 30.33 -14.29 12.43
C PHE A 156 29.51 -15.44 13.02
N ALA A 157 30.14 -16.54 13.43
CA ALA A 157 29.48 -17.70 14.02
C ALA A 157 28.72 -17.37 15.32
N LEU A 158 29.15 -16.34 16.06
CA LEU A 158 28.48 -15.85 17.26
C LEU A 158 27.25 -14.97 16.98
N LEU A 159 26.99 -14.61 15.72
CA LEU A 159 25.87 -13.73 15.36
C LEU A 159 24.55 -14.52 15.32
N LYS A 160 23.52 -13.97 15.96
CA LYS A 160 22.17 -14.52 15.90
C LYS A 160 21.53 -14.24 14.55
N ASN A 161 20.57 -15.07 14.12
CA ASN A 161 19.80 -14.81 12.90
C ASN A 161 19.10 -13.42 13.01
N PRO A 162 19.44 -12.44 12.15
CA PRO A 162 18.86 -11.10 12.24
C PRO A 162 17.35 -11.09 11.98
N PHE A 163 16.81 -12.09 11.27
CA PHE A 163 15.37 -12.20 10.98
C PHE A 163 14.57 -12.88 12.10
N SER A 164 15.22 -13.32 13.18
CA SER A 164 14.52 -13.89 14.34
C SER A 164 13.64 -12.89 15.10
N ILE A 165 13.78 -11.59 14.80
CA ILE A 165 12.97 -10.51 15.37
C ILE A 165 11.51 -10.60 14.91
N ILE A 166 11.25 -11.13 13.72
CA ILE A 166 9.90 -11.25 13.15
C ILE A 166 9.49 -12.71 13.18
N SER A 167 8.47 -13.03 13.97
CA SER A 167 7.90 -14.38 13.97
C SER A 167 7.08 -14.61 12.68
N PRO A 168 7.19 -15.79 12.04
CA PRO A 168 6.31 -16.16 10.93
C PRO A 168 4.83 -16.12 11.31
N VAL A 169 4.51 -16.36 12.58
CA VAL A 169 3.15 -16.27 13.12
C VAL A 169 2.66 -14.82 13.09
N GLN A 170 3.44 -13.89 13.65
CA GLN A 170 3.12 -12.46 13.63
C GLN A 170 2.91 -11.93 12.20
N LEU A 171 3.75 -12.36 11.26
CA LEU A 171 3.61 -11.93 9.86
C LEU A 171 2.31 -12.43 9.22
N ARG A 172 1.92 -13.67 9.51
CA ARG A 172 0.68 -14.24 9.01
C ARG A 172 -0.54 -13.57 9.63
N ASP A 173 -0.53 -13.40 10.95
CA ASP A 173 -1.64 -12.79 11.69
C ASP A 173 -1.86 -11.33 11.24
N PHE A 174 -0.76 -10.59 11.02
CA PHE A 174 -0.80 -9.26 10.41
C PHE A 174 -1.37 -9.29 8.99
N HIS A 175 -0.93 -10.24 8.15
CA HIS A 175 -1.40 -10.35 6.77
C HIS A 175 -2.90 -10.65 6.71
N GLU A 176 -3.40 -11.57 7.53
CA GLU A 176 -4.82 -11.90 7.63
C GLU A 176 -5.65 -10.70 8.10
N SER A 177 -5.19 -9.99 9.13
CA SER A 177 -5.83 -8.78 9.64
C SER A 177 -5.89 -7.68 8.60
N ASN A 178 -4.81 -7.49 7.83
CA ASN A 178 -4.75 -6.52 6.75
C ASN A 178 -5.71 -6.86 5.59
N LEU A 179 -5.80 -8.14 5.22
CA LEU A 179 -6.74 -8.61 4.19
C LEU A 179 -8.20 -8.42 4.61
N ASP A 180 -8.54 -8.75 5.85
CA ASP A 180 -9.89 -8.55 6.38
C ASP A 180 -10.28 -7.07 6.36
N LEU A 181 -9.40 -6.18 6.84
CA LEU A 181 -9.60 -4.74 6.78
C LEU A 181 -9.77 -4.24 5.33
N PHE A 182 -8.92 -4.70 4.41
CA PHE A 182 -9.00 -4.33 2.99
C PHE A 182 -10.38 -4.69 2.39
N HIS A 183 -10.90 -5.87 2.71
CA HIS A 183 -12.23 -6.30 2.29
C HIS A 183 -13.34 -5.45 2.91
N LYS A 184 -13.27 -5.16 4.21
CA LYS A 184 -14.22 -4.28 4.91
C LYS A 184 -14.26 -2.89 4.29
N LEU A 185 -13.09 -2.27 4.05
CA LEU A 185 -12.96 -0.95 3.43
C LEU A 185 -13.54 -0.94 2.01
N THR A 186 -13.22 -1.94 1.21
CA THR A 186 -13.71 -2.05 -0.18
C THR A 186 -15.22 -2.23 -0.22
N SER A 187 -15.77 -3.10 0.63
CA SER A 187 -17.22 -3.32 0.74
C SER A 187 -17.95 -2.04 1.16
N ARG A 188 -17.43 -1.30 2.15
CA ARG A 188 -18.00 -0.02 2.60
C ARG A 188 -17.92 1.04 1.51
N ARG A 189 -16.78 1.17 0.82
CA ARG A 189 -16.62 2.09 -0.32
C ARG A 189 -17.67 1.82 -1.41
N GLU A 190 -17.85 0.56 -1.79
CA GLU A 190 -18.86 0.19 -2.80
C GLU A 190 -20.29 0.43 -2.32
N LYS A 191 -20.59 0.19 -1.04
CA LYS A 191 -21.90 0.53 -0.44
C LYS A 191 -22.18 2.03 -0.52
N LEU A 192 -21.21 2.88 -0.20
CA LEU A 192 -21.36 4.34 -0.27
C LEU A 192 -21.53 4.83 -1.71
N LYS A 193 -20.77 4.27 -2.64
CA LYS A 193 -20.92 4.56 -4.07
C LYS A 193 -22.32 4.20 -4.58
N ARG A 194 -22.87 3.06 -4.15
CA ARG A 194 -24.25 2.65 -4.47
C ARG A 194 -25.28 3.60 -3.85
N GLN A 195 -25.11 3.98 -2.59
CA GLN A 195 -26.01 4.93 -1.92
C GLN A 195 -25.99 6.31 -2.58
N ALA A 196 -24.83 6.81 -2.97
CA ALA A 196 -24.71 8.09 -3.68
C ALA A 196 -25.43 8.06 -5.04
N LYS A 197 -25.29 6.96 -5.80
CA LYS A 197 -26.03 6.75 -7.05
C LYS A 197 -27.54 6.71 -6.80
N PHE A 198 -28.00 5.97 -5.79
CA PHE A 198 -29.42 5.87 -5.46
C PHE A 198 -30.01 7.22 -5.06
N LYS A 199 -29.32 8.00 -4.23
CA LYS A 199 -29.75 9.37 -3.86
C LYS A 199 -29.88 10.27 -5.10
N ARG A 200 -28.96 10.17 -6.06
CA ARG A 200 -29.04 10.93 -7.33
C ARG A 200 -30.28 10.55 -8.14
N ILE A 201 -30.56 9.25 -8.26
CA ILE A 201 -31.73 8.74 -8.99
C ILE A 201 -33.04 9.14 -8.28
N SER A 202 -33.11 8.97 -6.95
CA SER A 202 -34.28 9.35 -6.15
C SER A 202 -34.58 10.85 -6.26
N LYS A 203 -33.56 11.71 -6.22
CA LYS A 203 -33.73 13.16 -6.45
C LYS A 203 -34.33 13.47 -7.82
N GLN A 204 -33.87 12.76 -8.86
CA GLN A 204 -34.38 12.94 -10.22
C GLN A 204 -35.85 12.49 -10.35
N ILE A 205 -36.20 11.33 -9.79
CA ILE A 205 -37.57 10.81 -9.80
C ILE A 205 -38.51 11.72 -8.99
N GLY A 206 -38.08 12.17 -7.81
CA GLY A 206 -38.86 13.07 -6.97
C GLY A 206 -39.16 14.39 -7.67
N SER A 207 -38.17 14.96 -8.38
CA SER A 207 -38.38 16.17 -9.18
C SER A 207 -39.40 15.97 -10.30
N ILE A 208 -39.33 14.84 -11.02
CA ILE A 208 -40.28 14.54 -12.11
C ILE A 208 -41.69 14.33 -11.55
N CYS A 209 -41.82 13.57 -10.47
CA CYS A 209 -43.10 13.29 -9.83
C CYS A 209 -43.77 14.58 -9.31
N LEU A 210 -42.99 15.48 -8.72
CA LEU A 210 -43.48 16.78 -8.26
C LEU A 210 -44.06 17.61 -9.41
N VAL A 211 -43.35 17.71 -10.55
CA VAL A 211 -43.84 18.41 -11.74
C VAL A 211 -45.14 17.80 -12.25
N ILE A 212 -45.21 16.46 -12.37
CA ILE A 212 -46.42 15.77 -12.84
C ILE A 212 -47.60 16.04 -11.91
N SER A 213 -47.39 15.94 -10.58
CA SER A 213 -48.44 16.19 -9.59
C SER A 213 -48.97 17.62 -9.65
N HIS A 214 -48.08 18.60 -9.81
CA HIS A 214 -48.46 20.00 -9.90
C HIS A 214 -49.25 20.29 -11.19
N THR A 215 -48.82 19.72 -12.32
CA THR A 215 -49.53 19.86 -13.60
C THR A 215 -50.92 19.22 -13.52
N ALA A 216 -51.04 18.01 -12.98
CA ALA A 216 -52.33 17.33 -12.81
C ALA A 216 -53.28 18.11 -11.88
N PHE A 217 -52.74 18.68 -10.80
CA PHE A 217 -53.51 19.52 -9.87
C PHE A 217 -54.07 20.79 -10.54
N ILE A 218 -53.26 21.49 -11.34
CA ILE A 218 -53.73 22.66 -12.12
C ILE A 218 -54.86 22.27 -13.08
N ILE A 219 -54.70 21.16 -13.80
CA ILE A 219 -55.72 20.69 -14.75
C ILE A 219 -57.04 20.38 -14.02
N ALA A 220 -56.98 19.69 -12.89
CA ALA A 220 -58.17 19.39 -12.08
C ALA A 220 -58.89 20.66 -11.61
N LEU A 221 -58.14 21.67 -11.16
CA LEU A 221 -58.71 22.97 -10.78
C LEU A 221 -59.39 23.69 -11.94
N LEU A 222 -58.80 23.64 -13.13
CA LEU A 222 -59.40 24.23 -14.34
C LEU A 222 -60.73 23.56 -14.67
N VAL A 223 -60.77 22.21 -14.69
CA VAL A 223 -62.01 21.46 -14.96
C VAL A 223 -63.10 21.83 -13.96
N LEU A 224 -62.77 21.89 -12.68
CA LEU A 224 -63.71 22.27 -11.63
C LEU A 224 -64.24 23.70 -11.81
N ALA A 225 -63.36 24.65 -12.16
CA ALA A 225 -63.75 26.03 -12.43
C ALA A 225 -64.69 26.12 -13.64
N PHE A 226 -64.41 25.37 -14.73
CA PHE A 226 -65.28 25.34 -15.90
C PHE A 226 -66.65 24.74 -15.59
N HIS A 227 -66.72 23.63 -14.83
CA HIS A 227 -68.00 23.06 -14.42
C HIS A 227 -68.81 24.06 -13.57
N GLY A 228 -68.18 24.71 -12.59
CA GLY A 228 -68.85 25.71 -11.75
C GLY A 228 -69.33 26.96 -12.51
N ILE A 229 -68.70 27.34 -13.63
CA ILE A 229 -69.18 28.43 -14.49
C ILE A 229 -70.37 27.97 -15.34
N VAL A 230 -70.30 26.77 -15.93
CA VAL A 230 -71.38 26.20 -16.75
C VAL A 230 -72.64 25.96 -15.91
N ASP A 231 -72.50 25.42 -14.70
CA ASP A 231 -73.61 25.22 -13.76
C ASP A 231 -74.23 26.53 -13.27
N LYS A 232 -73.52 27.67 -13.40
CA LYS A 232 -74.06 29.01 -13.11
C LYS A 232 -74.70 29.69 -14.32
N LEU A 233 -74.46 29.20 -15.54
CA LEU A 233 -75.01 29.77 -16.79
C LEU A 233 -76.29 29.05 -17.27
N ASN A 234 -76.59 27.88 -16.70
CA ASN A 234 -77.82 27.11 -16.93
C ASN A 234 -78.84 27.37 -15.82
#